data_AF-A0A9D3Z8V9-F1
#
_entry.id   AF-A0A9D3Z8V9-F1
#
_cell.length_a   1.000
_cell.length_b   1.000
_cell.length_c   1.000
_cell.angle_alpha   90.00
_cell.angle_beta   90.00
_cell.angle_gamma   90.00
#
_symmetry.space_group_name_H-M   'P 1'
#
loop_
_entity.id
_entity.type
_entity.pdbx_description
1 polymer ?
#
loop_
_entity_poly.entity_id
_entity_poly.type
_entity_poly.pdbx_seq_one_letter_code
_entity_poly.pdbx_strand_id
1 'polypeptide(L)'
;MASERKFLTLEERVKVISLLGKGHSCGRVASDLGVGKTQIQSIFKRKHEIMDEFKENVNCESKRPKRESEFASVNDLVHKWFVDASARLLPVSGPIN
;
A
#
# COMPACT_ATOMS: atom_id res chain seq x y z
N MET A 1 24.94 -13.40 -3.42
CA MET A 1 23.85 -13.22 -2.45
C MET A 1 22.82 -12.28 -3.07
N ALA A 2 21.61 -12.75 -3.36
CA ALA A 2 20.56 -11.87 -3.85
C ALA A 2 20.20 -10.88 -2.73
N SER A 3 20.40 -9.59 -2.95
CA SER A 3 19.95 -8.54 -2.02
C SER A 3 18.43 -8.63 -1.90
N GLU A 4 17.93 -8.87 -0.69
CA GLU A 4 16.50 -8.93 -0.41
C GLU A 4 15.87 -7.57 -0.76
N ARG A 5 14.85 -7.58 -1.62
CA ARG A 5 14.17 -6.34 -2.03
C ARG A 5 13.39 -5.79 -0.84
N LYS A 6 13.86 -4.67 -0.27
CA LYS A 6 13.12 -3.95 0.76
C LYS A 6 11.89 -3.26 0.17
N PHE A 7 10.71 -3.63 0.65
CA PHE A 7 9.46 -2.95 0.33
C PHE A 7 9.14 -1.91 1.40
N LEU A 8 8.80 -0.70 0.96
CA LEU A 8 8.40 0.40 1.84
C LEU A 8 6.89 0.32 2.12
N THR A 9 6.50 0.65 3.35
CA THR A 9 5.09 0.81 3.74
C THR A 9 4.48 2.06 3.09
N LEU A 10 3.15 2.20 3.17
CA LEU A 10 2.47 3.40 2.68
C LEU A 10 2.95 4.64 3.44
N GLU A 11 3.13 4.54 4.77
CA GLU A 11 3.67 5.63 5.58
C GLU A 11 5.09 6.03 5.13
N GLU A 12 5.98 5.04 4.93
CA GLU A 12 7.34 5.30 4.46
C GLU A 12 7.34 5.95 3.06
N ARG A 13 6.44 5.53 2.15
CA ARG A 13 6.28 6.16 0.83
C ARG A 13 5.83 7.62 0.94
N VAL A 14 4.91 7.94 1.84
CA VAL A 14 4.47 9.32 2.11
C VAL A 14 5.61 10.16 2.69
N LYS A 15 6.40 9.58 3.61
CA LYS A 15 7.61 10.22 4.16
C LYS A 15 8.64 10.52 3.07
N VAL A 16 8.86 9.60 2.13
CA VAL A 16 9.72 9.83 0.96
C VAL A 16 9.24 11.03 0.15
N ILE A 17 7.93 11.11 -0.15
CA ILE A 17 7.36 12.25 -0.91
C ILE A 17 7.57 13.57 -0.16
N SER A 18 7.36 13.59 1.16
CA SER A 18 7.60 14.77 2.00
C SER A 18 9.07 15.21 1.97
N LEU A 19 10.02 14.27 2.10
CA LEU A 19 11.45 14.57 2.06
C LEU A 19 11.91 15.09 0.70
N LEU A 20 11.40 14.52 -0.39
CA LEU A 20 11.69 15.03 -1.73
C LEU A 20 11.09 16.42 -1.96
N GLY A 21 9.88 16.67 -1.46
CA GLY A 21 9.25 18.00 -1.49
C GLY A 21 10.02 19.07 -0.70
N LYS A 22 10.74 18.66 0.35
CA LYS A 22 11.65 19.52 1.13
C LYS A 22 13.02 19.75 0.46
N GLY A 23 13.26 19.18 -0.72
CA GLY A 23 14.50 19.37 -1.49
C GLY A 23 15.61 18.36 -1.20
N HIS A 24 15.32 17.25 -0.48
CA HIS A 24 16.32 16.19 -0.30
C HIS A 24 16.59 15.46 -1.63
N SER A 25 17.83 15.03 -1.84
CA SER A 25 18.19 14.26 -3.04
C SER A 25 17.68 12.82 -2.96
N CYS A 26 17.29 12.25 -4.09
CA CYS A 26 16.81 10.86 -4.17
C CYS A 26 17.86 9.85 -3.65
N GLY A 27 19.16 10.12 -3.86
CA GLY A 27 20.24 9.24 -3.41
C GLY A 27 20.40 9.24 -1.89
N ARG A 28 20.27 10.42 -1.26
CA ARG A 28 20.31 10.53 0.21
C ARG A 28 19.15 9.77 0.85
N VAL A 29 17.92 10.03 0.38
CA VAL A 29 16.71 9.37 0.89
C VAL A 29 16.76 7.84 0.68
N ALA A 30 17.29 7.39 -0.46
CA ALA A 30 17.49 5.97 -0.74
C ALA A 30 18.47 5.32 0.24
N SER A 31 19.58 6.00 0.56
CA SER A 31 20.59 5.52 1.50
C SER A 31 20.03 5.45 2.93
N ASP A 32 19.34 6.50 3.37
CA ASP A 32 18.73 6.59 4.71
C ASP A 32 17.69 5.48 4.95
N LEU A 33 16.99 5.06 3.90
CA LEU A 33 15.97 4.01 3.95
C LEU A 33 16.49 2.62 3.55
N GLY A 34 17.74 2.49 3.10
CA GLY A 34 18.29 1.22 2.62
C GLY A 34 17.57 0.65 1.40
N VAL A 35 17.14 1.51 0.47
CA VAL A 35 16.42 1.13 -0.75
C VAL A 35 17.16 1.59 -2.01
N GLY A 36 16.79 1.04 -3.17
CA GLY A 36 17.36 1.48 -4.45
C GLY A 36 16.87 2.87 -4.86
N LYS A 37 17.75 3.68 -5.47
CA LYS A 37 17.40 5.01 -6.02
C LYS A 37 16.20 4.95 -6.98
N THR A 38 16.12 3.91 -7.80
CA THR A 38 15.00 3.69 -8.73
C THR A 38 13.66 3.57 -8.01
N GLN A 39 13.63 2.92 -6.83
CA GLN A 39 12.41 2.78 -6.04
C GLN A 39 11.90 4.15 -5.54
N ILE A 40 12.80 5.03 -5.08
CA ILE A 40 12.47 6.40 -4.67
C ILE A 40 11.93 7.21 -5.86
N GLN A 41 12.54 7.10 -7.03
CA GLN A 41 12.06 7.78 -8.24
C GLN A 41 10.67 7.28 -8.68
N SER A 42 10.43 5.96 -8.63
CA SER A 42 9.13 5.38 -8.93
C SER A 42 8.05 5.79 -7.92
N ILE A 43 8.41 5.97 -6.65
CA ILE A 43 7.51 6.53 -5.61
C ILE A 43 7.16 7.97 -5.95
N PHE A 44 8.15 8.79 -6.29
CA PHE A 44 7.92 10.20 -6.62
C PHE A 44 7.06 10.38 -7.88
N LYS A 45 7.23 9.51 -8.89
CA LYS A 45 6.39 9.52 -10.10
C LYS A 45 4.92 9.26 -9.77
N ARG A 46 4.64 8.37 -8.82
CA ARG A 46 3.28 7.99 -8.36
C ARG A 46 2.82 8.76 -7.11
N LYS A 47 3.38 9.94 -6.85
CA LYS A 47 3.13 10.70 -5.62
C LYS A 47 1.65 11.04 -5.40
N HIS A 48 0.89 11.28 -6.47
CA HIS A 48 -0.52 11.62 -6.39
C HIS A 48 -1.35 10.42 -5.94
N GLU A 49 -1.22 9.29 -6.64
CA GLU A 49 -1.84 8.01 -6.27
C GLU A 49 -1.55 7.63 -4.81
N ILE A 50 -0.29 7.78 -4.37
CA ILE A 50 0.11 7.47 -2.98
C ILE A 50 -0.59 8.36 -1.96
N MET A 51 -0.70 9.66 -2.26
CA MET A 51 -1.36 10.60 -1.35
C MET A 51 -2.87 10.35 -1.30
N ASP A 52 -3.47 9.91 -2.40
CA ASP A 52 -4.88 9.55 -2.43
C ASP A 52 -5.15 8.21 -1.71
N GLU A 53 -4.29 7.18 -1.90
CA GLU A 53 -4.30 5.94 -1.09
C GLU A 53 -4.22 6.24 0.41
N PHE A 54 -3.38 7.22 0.81
CA PHE A 54 -3.22 7.63 2.20
C PHE A 54 -4.47 8.35 2.75
N LYS A 55 -5.12 9.20 1.96
CA LYS A 55 -6.37 9.88 2.35
C LYS A 55 -7.55 8.91 2.48
N GLU A 56 -7.60 7.86 1.66
CA GLU A 56 -8.61 6.80 1.75
C GLU A 56 -8.49 5.95 3.04
N ASN A 57 -7.55 6.29 3.94
CA ASN A 57 -7.29 5.59 5.20
C ASN A 57 -7.02 4.10 5.00
N VAL A 58 -6.36 3.76 3.87
CA VAL A 58 -5.86 2.41 3.60
C VAL A 58 -4.79 2.08 4.63
N ASN A 59 -4.68 0.81 5.02
CA ASN A 59 -3.71 0.33 5.99
C ASN A 59 -2.29 0.89 5.73
N CYS A 60 -1.83 1.78 6.60
CA CYS A 60 -0.55 2.48 6.51
C CYS A 60 0.66 1.52 6.51
N GLU A 61 0.52 0.37 7.15
CA GLU A 61 1.55 -0.68 7.23
C GLU A 61 1.61 -1.54 5.96
N SER A 62 0.69 -1.34 5.00
CA SER A 62 0.68 -2.11 3.77
C SER A 62 1.94 -1.82 2.95
N LYS A 63 2.71 -2.88 2.69
CA LYS A 63 3.89 -2.86 1.79
C LYS A 63 3.52 -3.02 0.32
N ARG A 64 2.25 -3.26 0.01
CA ARG A 64 1.74 -3.46 -1.35
C ARG A 64 0.68 -2.40 -1.68
N PRO A 65 0.69 -1.87 -2.92
CA PRO A 65 -0.38 -0.98 -3.36
C PRO A 65 -1.71 -1.74 -3.41
N LYS A 66 -2.82 -0.98 -3.38
CA LYS A 66 -4.15 -1.55 -3.58
C LYS A 66 -4.19 -2.19 -4.97
N ARG A 67 -4.64 -3.44 -5.06
CA ARG A 67 -4.84 -4.10 -6.35
C ARG A 67 -6.18 -3.67 -6.92
N GLU A 68 -6.17 -3.09 -8.10
CA GLU A 68 -7.39 -2.95 -8.89
C GLU A 68 -7.81 -4.34 -9.36
N SER A 69 -9.07 -4.67 -9.15
CA SER A 69 -9.70 -5.91 -9.59
C SER A 69 -10.88 -5.54 -10.47
N GLU A 70 -11.07 -6.26 -11.58
CA GLU A 70 -12.28 -6.14 -12.41
C GLU A 70 -13.56 -6.32 -11.58
N PHE A 71 -13.48 -7.12 -10.51
CA PHE A 71 -14.59 -7.44 -9.61
C PHE A 71 -14.54 -6.64 -8.30
N ALA A 72 -13.93 -5.45 -8.28
CA ALA A 72 -13.82 -4.64 -7.07
C ALA A 72 -15.18 -4.40 -6.38
N SER A 73 -16.22 -4.10 -7.15
CA SER A 73 -17.58 -3.89 -6.64
C SER A 73 -18.18 -5.16 -6.01
N VAL A 74 -17.93 -6.32 -6.61
CA VAL A 74 -18.37 -7.62 -6.07
C VAL A 74 -17.62 -7.94 -4.79
N ASN A 75 -16.30 -7.73 -4.76
CA ASN A 75 -15.48 -7.93 -3.56
C ASN A 75 -15.98 -7.06 -2.40
N ASP A 76 -16.28 -5.78 -2.66
CA ASP A 76 -16.81 -4.87 -1.66
C ASP A 76 -18.17 -5.33 -1.13
N LEU A 77 -19.06 -5.80 -2.01
CA LEU A 77 -20.38 -6.31 -1.62
C LEU A 77 -20.27 -7.60 -0.80
N VAL A 78 -19.45 -8.55 -1.24
CA VAL A 78 -19.22 -9.82 -0.54
C VAL A 78 -18.56 -9.58 0.80
N HIS A 79 -17.59 -8.66 0.90
CA HIS A 79 -16.97 -8.30 2.17
C HIS A 79 -17.99 -7.69 3.14
N LYS A 80 -18.86 -6.78 2.68
CA LYS A 80 -19.93 -6.21 3.51
C LYS A 80 -20.89 -7.29 4.02
N TRP A 81 -21.33 -8.19 3.14
CA TRP A 81 -22.18 -9.32 3.51
C TRP A 81 -21.47 -10.23 4.53
N PHE A 82 -20.19 -10.53 4.32
CA PHE A 82 -19.42 -11.40 5.23
C PHE A 82 -19.28 -10.81 6.63
N VAL A 83 -19.02 -9.49 6.73
CA VAL A 83 -18.95 -8.79 8.01
C VAL A 83 -20.30 -8.82 8.74
N ASP A 84 -21.41 -8.58 8.02
CA ASP A 84 -22.78 -8.66 8.58
C ASP A 84 -23.13 -10.08 9.02
N ALA A 85 -22.83 -11.10 8.21
CA ALA A 85 -23.07 -12.50 8.55
C ALA A 85 -22.25 -12.95 9.76
N SER A 86 -20.98 -12.54 9.84
CA SER A 86 -20.09 -12.83 10.98
C SER A 86 -20.58 -12.16 12.26
N ALA A 87 -21.06 -10.91 12.18
CA ALA A 87 -21.65 -10.21 13.32
C ALA A 87 -22.94 -10.89 13.84
N ARG A 88 -23.67 -11.58 12.96
CA ARG A 88 -24.86 -12.39 13.31
C ARG A 88 -24.53 -13.79 13.82
N LEU A 89 -23.25 -14.12 14.01
CA LEU A 89 -22.75 -15.44 14.40
C LEU A 89 -23.23 -16.57 13.46
N LEU A 90 -23.51 -16.25 12.19
CA LEU A 90 -23.87 -17.26 11.22
C LEU A 90 -22.60 -18.06 10.86
N PRO A 91 -22.66 -19.40 10.88
CA PRO A 91 -21.54 -20.20 10.42
C PRO A 91 -21.37 -19.99 8.91
N VAL A 92 -20.39 -19.19 8.51
CA VAL A 92 -20.00 -19.04 7.11
C VAL A 92 -19.19 -20.29 6.73
N SER A 93 -19.87 -21.30 6.18
CA SER A 93 -19.24 -22.52 5.67
C SER A 93 -19.13 -22.47 4.14
N GLY A 94 -17.92 -22.69 3.63
CA GLY A 94 -17.64 -22.86 2.21
C GLY A 94 -16.19 -23.31 2.01
N PRO A 95 -15.83 -23.93 0.87
CA PRO A 95 -14.44 -24.23 0.57
C PRO A 95 -13.66 -22.92 0.40
N ILE A 96 -12.76 -22.65 1.34
CA ILE A 96 -11.73 -21.62 1.20
C ILE A 96 -10.64 -22.25 0.34
N ASN A 97 -10.73 -22.03 -0.97
CA ASN A 97 -9.63 -22.37 -1.88
C ASN A 97 -8.50 -21.35 -1.77
#